data_AF-A0A7J8CSI5-F1
#
_entry.id   AF-A0A7J8CSI5-F1
#
_cell.length_a   1.000
_cell.length_b   1.000
_cell.length_c   1.000
_cell.angle_alpha   90.00
_cell.angle_beta   90.00
_cell.angle_gamma   90.00
#
_symmetry.space_group_name_H-M   'P 1'
#
loop_
_entity.id
_entity.type
_entity.pdbx_description
1 polymer ?
#
loop_
_entity_poly.entity_id
_entity_poly.type
_entity_poly.pdbx_seq_one_letter_code
_entity_poly.pdbx_strand_id
1 'polypeptide(L)'
;MAFLLLKPCSRTRGPRKQCQRAATATCAGPSSRGNVFHTVTCTPPAHELAVGGTKSSGLGACEWLLVLTSLLLIIVTFPFSVWFCIKIVQEYERVILFRLGHLLPGRAKGPGLFFFLPCLDTYHKVDLRLQTLEIPFHEVVTKDMFIMEIDAICYYRIENASLLLSSLARVSKALQSLVQNTMKRLLAHRSLTEILLDRKSIAQDAKVALDSVTCTWGIKVERTEMW
;
A
#
# COMPACT_ATOMS: atom_id res chain seq x y z
N MET A 1 26.47 0.10 -30.00
CA MET A 1 25.66 -0.96 -30.66
C MET A 1 24.37 -1.10 -29.89
N ALA A 2 23.27 -0.70 -30.51
CA ALA A 2 21.91 -0.79 -29.97
C ALA A 2 21.36 -2.21 -30.12
N PHE A 3 20.62 -2.71 -29.13
CA PHE A 3 19.63 -3.75 -29.36
C PHE A 3 18.40 -3.50 -28.48
N LEU A 4 17.37 -2.98 -29.14
CA LEU A 4 16.00 -2.83 -28.68
C LEU A 4 15.31 -4.20 -28.68
N LEU A 5 14.59 -4.53 -27.61
CA LEU A 5 13.41 -5.39 -27.71
C LEU A 5 12.21 -4.71 -27.06
N LEU A 6 11.50 -3.95 -27.90
CA LEU A 6 10.09 -3.62 -27.76
C LEU A 6 9.27 -4.84 -28.19
N LYS A 7 8.28 -5.24 -27.39
CA LYS A 7 7.08 -5.95 -27.86
C LYS A 7 5.84 -5.12 -27.50
N PRO A 8 4.75 -5.25 -28.27
CA PRO A 8 3.90 -4.14 -28.67
C PRO A 8 2.61 -4.06 -27.86
N CYS A 9 2.19 -2.82 -27.59
CA CYS A 9 0.88 -2.49 -27.04
C CYS A 9 -0.16 -2.51 -28.17
N SER A 10 -1.07 -3.49 -28.16
CA SER A 10 -2.21 -3.53 -29.08
C SER A 10 -3.34 -2.65 -28.56
N ARG A 11 -3.78 -1.77 -29.45
CA ARG A 11 -4.72 -0.68 -29.27
C ARG A 11 -6.06 -1.07 -29.92
N THR A 12 -7.14 -1.17 -29.15
CA THR A 12 -8.52 -1.16 -29.67
C THR A 12 -9.34 -0.08 -28.97
N ARG A 13 -10.25 0.52 -29.74
CA ARG A 13 -10.83 1.88 -29.60
C ARG A 13 -12.13 1.88 -28.77
N GLY A 14 -12.30 2.88 -27.90
CA GLY A 14 -13.55 3.22 -27.18
C GLY A 14 -13.37 4.51 -26.35
N PRO A 15 -14.40 5.33 -26.11
CA PRO A 15 -14.31 6.79 -26.28
C PRO A 15 -13.74 7.58 -25.08
N ARG A 16 -13.10 8.70 -25.46
CA ARG A 16 -12.58 9.80 -24.62
C ARG A 16 -13.53 10.17 -23.47
N LYS A 17 -13.05 10.09 -22.22
CA LYS A 17 -12.92 11.21 -21.25
C LYS A 17 -12.12 10.72 -20.03
N GLN A 18 -10.82 11.03 -19.98
CA GLN A 18 -10.17 11.64 -18.81
C GLN A 18 -8.71 11.92 -19.21
N CYS A 19 -8.39 13.21 -19.36
CA CYS A 19 -7.02 13.68 -19.56
C CYS A 19 -6.09 13.17 -18.47
N GLN A 20 -4.87 12.84 -18.88
CA GLN A 20 -3.66 12.86 -18.07
C GLN A 20 -3.71 13.93 -16.97
N ARG A 21 -3.59 13.50 -15.71
CA ARG A 21 -2.64 14.13 -14.80
C ARG A 21 -1.57 13.09 -14.52
N ALA A 22 -0.53 13.14 -15.34
CA ALA A 22 0.79 12.69 -14.90
C ALA A 22 1.12 13.55 -13.67
N ALA A 23 1.09 12.94 -12.49
CA ALA A 23 1.74 13.52 -11.33
C ALA A 23 3.24 13.37 -11.58
N THR A 24 3.81 14.40 -12.20
CA THR A 24 5.25 14.61 -12.26
C THR A 24 5.74 14.69 -10.83
N ALA A 25 6.31 13.59 -10.33
CA ALA A 25 7.23 13.67 -9.21
C ALA A 25 8.45 14.43 -9.73
N THR A 26 8.50 15.73 -9.48
CA THR A 26 9.70 16.52 -9.73
C THR A 26 10.77 16.04 -8.76
N CYS A 27 11.62 15.13 -9.24
CA CYS A 27 12.91 14.86 -8.62
C CYS A 27 13.79 16.08 -8.86
N ALA A 28 13.92 16.95 -7.86
CA ALA A 28 14.96 17.96 -7.85
C ALA A 28 16.33 17.27 -7.72
N GLY A 29 17.19 17.44 -8.72
CA GLY A 29 18.60 17.05 -8.71
C GLY A 29 19.47 17.98 -7.86
N PRO A 30 20.77 17.66 -7.68
CA PRO A 30 21.50 17.88 -6.44
C PRO A 30 22.12 19.27 -6.32
N SER A 31 22.10 19.82 -5.09
CA SER A 31 22.96 20.94 -4.70
C SER A 31 23.93 20.48 -3.63
N SER A 32 25.21 20.74 -3.89
CA SER A 32 26.37 20.41 -3.08
C SER A 32 26.47 21.33 -1.86
N ARG A 33 26.31 20.78 -0.65
CA ARG A 33 27.00 21.12 0.60
C ARG A 33 26.20 20.60 1.80
N GLY A 34 26.91 19.96 2.72
CA GLY A 34 26.46 19.84 4.11
C GLY A 34 25.85 18.50 4.48
N ASN A 35 26.46 17.88 5.48
CA ASN A 35 26.07 16.63 6.12
C ASN A 35 24.72 16.82 6.85
N VAL A 36 23.59 16.46 6.21
CA VAL A 36 22.27 16.42 6.86
C VAL A 36 21.51 15.19 6.39
N PHE A 37 21.25 14.28 7.33
CA PHE A 37 20.39 13.12 7.16
C PHE A 37 18.96 13.60 6.84
N HIS A 38 18.59 13.65 5.56
CA HIS A 38 17.20 13.90 5.18
C HIS A 38 16.38 12.64 5.47
N THR A 39 15.65 12.62 6.58
CA THR A 39 14.45 11.78 6.68
C THR A 39 13.56 12.16 5.51
N VAL A 40 13.37 11.23 4.58
CA VAL A 40 12.29 11.31 3.59
C VAL A 40 11.00 11.22 4.39
N THR A 41 10.55 12.35 4.92
CA THR A 41 9.18 12.51 5.35
C THR A 41 8.37 12.37 4.08
N CYS A 42 7.73 11.22 3.91
CA CYS A 42 6.61 11.08 3.00
C CYS A 42 5.50 11.93 3.62
N THR A 43 5.63 13.26 3.52
CA THR A 43 4.49 14.14 3.70
C THR A 43 3.51 13.71 2.64
N PRO A 44 2.33 13.19 3.01
CA PRO A 44 1.30 12.94 2.02
C PRO A 44 1.09 14.26 1.28
N PRO A 45 1.02 14.27 -0.07
CA PRO A 45 0.69 15.48 -0.78
C PRO A 45 -0.58 16.05 -0.15
N ALA A 46 -0.49 17.30 0.31
CA ALA A 46 -1.59 18.09 0.84
C ALA A 46 -2.57 18.45 -0.29
N HIS A 47 -3.07 17.44 -0.99
CA HIS A 47 -4.11 17.56 -2.00
C HIS A 47 -5.41 17.04 -1.39
N GLU A 48 -6.28 18.00 -1.11
CA GLU A 48 -7.74 17.86 -0.98
C GLU A 48 -8.28 17.29 0.34
N LEU A 49 -8.25 18.20 1.32
CA LEU A 49 -9.43 18.58 2.10
C LEU A 49 -10.73 18.45 1.28
N ALA A 50 -11.77 17.88 1.91
CA ALA A 50 -13.17 18.00 1.52
C ALA A 50 -13.53 17.53 0.10
N VAL A 51 -13.70 16.22 -0.09
CA VAL A 51 -14.70 15.71 -1.05
C VAL A 51 -15.87 15.13 -0.26
N GLY A 52 -16.58 16.04 0.42
CA GLY A 52 -18.01 15.91 0.63
C GLY A 52 -18.65 16.04 -0.75
N GLY A 53 -18.72 14.92 -1.45
CA GLY A 53 -19.22 14.84 -2.81
C GLY A 53 -20.03 13.58 -2.94
N THR A 54 -21.32 13.69 -2.63
CA THR A 54 -22.39 12.89 -3.23
C THR A 54 -22.23 12.94 -4.75
N LYS A 55 -21.36 12.10 -5.30
CA LYS A 55 -21.44 11.74 -6.71
C LYS A 55 -22.57 10.73 -6.80
N SER A 56 -23.75 11.26 -7.10
CA SER A 56 -24.90 10.52 -7.62
C SER A 56 -24.53 9.94 -8.99
N SER A 57 -23.66 8.94 -9.01
CA SER A 57 -23.64 7.98 -10.11
C SER A 57 -25.01 7.31 -10.02
N GLY A 58 -25.87 7.50 -11.03
CA GLY A 58 -27.27 7.06 -10.96
C GLY A 58 -27.37 5.63 -10.45
N LEU A 59 -27.77 5.47 -9.18
CA LEU A 59 -28.02 4.17 -8.58
C LEU A 59 -29.08 3.51 -9.45
N GLY A 60 -28.74 2.38 -10.07
CA GLY A 60 -29.71 1.60 -10.83
C GLY A 60 -30.91 1.29 -9.93
N ALA A 61 -32.12 1.22 -10.49
CA ALA A 61 -33.32 0.81 -9.76
C ALA A 61 -33.11 -0.51 -8.99
N CYS A 62 -32.23 -1.38 -9.52
CA CYS A 62 -31.80 -2.63 -8.88
C CYS A 62 -31.05 -2.42 -7.55
N GLU A 63 -30.12 -1.45 -7.47
CA GLU A 63 -29.40 -1.15 -6.21
C GLU A 63 -30.36 -0.63 -5.15
N TRP A 64 -31.28 0.25 -5.54
CA TRP A 64 -32.33 0.75 -4.64
C TRP A 64 -33.27 -0.36 -4.18
N LEU A 65 -33.69 -1.28 -5.06
CA LEU A 65 -34.52 -2.44 -4.72
C LEU A 65 -33.81 -3.36 -3.72
N LEU A 66 -32.51 -3.64 -3.91
CA LEU A 66 -31.72 -4.45 -2.98
C LEU A 66 -31.57 -3.77 -1.62
N VAL A 67 -31.31 -2.46 -1.60
CA VAL A 67 -31.24 -1.67 -0.36
C VAL A 67 -32.58 -1.68 0.36
N LEU A 68 -33.69 -1.46 -0.35
CA LEU A 68 -35.04 -1.44 0.21
C LEU A 68 -35.43 -2.81 0.77
N THR A 69 -35.13 -3.89 0.05
CA THR A 69 -35.43 -5.27 0.47
C THR A 69 -34.61 -5.65 1.70
N SER A 70 -33.32 -5.29 1.73
CA SER A 70 -32.46 -5.50 2.89
C SER A 70 -32.96 -4.70 4.10
N LEU A 71 -33.37 -3.45 3.90
CA LEU A 71 -33.93 -2.60 4.95
C LEU A 71 -35.24 -3.16 5.52
N LEU A 72 -36.13 -3.64 4.65
CA LEU A 72 -37.39 -4.28 5.05
C LEU A 72 -37.13 -5.50 5.95
N LEU A 73 -36.16 -6.34 5.58
CA LEU A 73 -35.75 -7.51 6.36
C LEU A 73 -35.21 -7.12 7.76
N ILE A 74 -34.43 -6.03 7.84
CA ILE A 74 -33.91 -5.48 9.10
C ILE A 74 -35.06 -4.98 9.99
N ILE A 75 -36.05 -4.30 9.41
CA ILE A 75 -37.22 -3.81 10.15
C ILE A 75 -38.06 -4.96 10.72
N VAL A 76 -38.27 -6.03 9.94
CA VAL A 76 -39.01 -7.22 10.39
C VAL A 76 -38.27 -7.96 11.52
N THR A 77 -36.93 -7.94 11.51
CA THR A 77 -36.07 -8.64 12.48
C THR A 77 -35.46 -7.70 13.53
N PHE A 78 -36.08 -6.54 13.77
CA PHE A 78 -35.55 -5.43 14.56
C PHE A 78 -34.83 -5.81 15.88
N PRO A 79 -35.39 -6.65 16.78
CA PRO A 79 -34.71 -6.96 18.03
C PRO A 79 -33.42 -7.77 17.85
N PHE A 80 -33.30 -8.55 16.77
CA PHE A 80 -32.13 -9.39 16.50
C PHE A 80 -31.08 -8.67 15.65
N SER A 81 -31.51 -7.78 14.74
CA SER A 81 -30.62 -7.11 13.80
C SER A 81 -29.71 -6.06 14.47
N VAL A 82 -30.21 -5.33 15.48
CA VAL A 82 -29.42 -4.28 16.17
C VAL A 82 -28.17 -4.85 16.83
N TRP A 83 -28.24 -6.03 17.44
CA TRP A 83 -27.08 -6.67 18.05
C TRP A 83 -26.04 -7.11 17.02
N PHE A 84 -26.48 -7.48 15.82
CA PHE A 84 -25.59 -7.93 14.75
C PHE A 84 -24.95 -6.77 13.97
N CYS A 85 -25.66 -5.64 13.85
CA CYS A 85 -25.20 -4.47 13.09
C CYS A 85 -24.20 -3.59 13.84
N ILE A 86 -24.17 -3.66 15.17
CA ILE A 86 -23.25 -2.88 15.99
C ILE A 86 -21.93 -3.64 16.13
N LYS A 87 -20.91 -3.20 15.39
CA LYS A 87 -19.54 -3.70 15.57
C LYS A 87 -18.62 -2.56 16.00
N ILE A 88 -17.94 -2.78 17.13
CA ILE A 88 -16.98 -1.84 17.69
C ILE A 88 -15.64 -2.05 16.98
N VAL A 89 -15.08 -0.97 16.43
CA VAL A 89 -13.75 -0.95 15.81
C VAL A 89 -12.79 -0.26 16.75
N GLN A 90 -11.60 -0.84 16.92
CA GLN A 90 -10.57 -0.33 17.83
C GLN A 90 -9.81 0.85 17.21
N GLU A 91 -9.23 1.73 18.04
CA GLU A 91 -8.50 2.95 17.64
C GLU A 91 -7.41 2.70 16.58
N TYR A 92 -6.74 1.55 16.67
CA TYR A 92 -5.61 1.16 15.84
C TYR A 92 -6.00 0.40 14.56
N GLU A 93 -7.27 0.03 14.42
CA GLU A 93 -7.80 -0.58 13.20
C GLU A 93 -8.46 0.50 12.33
N ARG A 94 -8.12 0.52 11.05
CA ARG A 94 -8.91 1.27 10.05
C ARG A 94 -9.74 0.31 9.23
N VAL A 95 -11.01 0.66 9.07
CA VAL A 95 -11.95 -0.14 8.29
C VAL A 95 -12.33 0.61 7.03
N ILE A 96 -12.24 -0.11 5.91
CA ILE A 96 -12.69 0.36 4.61
C ILE A 96 -13.90 -0.47 4.23
N LEU A 97 -15.00 0.23 3.94
CA LEU A 97 -16.25 -0.39 3.52
C LEU A 97 -16.33 -0.35 2.00
N PHE A 98 -16.59 -1.51 1.41
CA PHE A 98 -16.92 -1.67 0.02
C PHE A 98 -18.41 -1.98 -0.07
N ARG A 99 -19.16 -1.19 -0.83
CA ARG A 99 -20.58 -1.45 -1.11
C ARG A 99 -20.71 -1.82 -2.56
N LEU A 100 -21.21 -3.02 -2.83
CA LEU A 100 -21.44 -3.52 -4.20
C LEU A 100 -20.20 -3.40 -5.12
N GLY A 101 -19.00 -3.57 -4.56
CA GLY A 101 -17.74 -3.45 -5.31
C GLY A 101 -17.28 -2.02 -5.59
N HIS A 102 -18.07 -1.01 -5.22
CA HIS A 102 -17.61 0.38 -5.19
C HIS A 102 -16.98 0.72 -3.85
N LEU A 103 -15.79 1.30 -3.93
CA LEU A 103 -15.14 1.92 -2.78
C LEU A 103 -16.02 3.09 -2.36
N LEU A 104 -16.58 3.07 -1.14
CA LEU A 104 -17.30 4.24 -0.66
C LEU A 104 -16.31 5.42 -0.69
N PRO A 105 -16.66 6.56 -1.29
CA PRO A 105 -15.78 7.73 -1.34
C PRO A 105 -15.59 8.39 0.03
N GLY A 106 -16.15 7.81 1.10
CA GLY A 106 -15.82 8.19 2.46
C GLY A 106 -14.40 7.72 2.79
N ARG A 107 -13.55 8.66 3.25
CA ARG A 107 -12.27 8.36 3.90
C ARG A 107 -12.45 7.20 4.89
N ALA A 108 -11.41 6.36 5.03
CA ALA A 108 -11.37 5.27 6.02
C ALA A 108 -12.00 5.76 7.33
N LYS A 109 -13.13 5.16 7.71
CA LYS A 109 -13.88 5.67 8.85
C LYS A 109 -13.00 5.53 10.08
N GLY A 110 -12.89 6.62 10.86
CA GLY A 110 -12.09 6.66 12.09
C GLY A 110 -12.65 5.68 13.13
N PRO A 111 -12.01 5.51 14.29
CA PRO A 111 -12.49 4.56 15.29
C PRO A 111 -13.88 4.94 15.84
N GLY A 112 -14.67 3.94 16.23
CA GLY A 112 -16.02 4.16 16.74
C GLY A 112 -17.02 3.05 16.43
N LEU A 113 -18.28 3.34 16.73
CA LEU A 113 -19.42 2.47 16.44
C LEU A 113 -19.74 2.55 14.94
N PHE A 114 -19.62 1.44 14.22
CA PHE A 114 -19.99 1.36 12.81
C PHE A 114 -21.18 0.45 12.60
N PHE A 115 -22.19 0.99 11.92
CA PHE A 115 -23.29 0.22 11.34
C PHE A 115 -22.86 -0.27 9.96
N PHE A 116 -22.94 -1.58 9.76
CA PHE A 116 -22.74 -2.23 8.47
C PHE A 116 -24.02 -2.99 8.08
N LEU A 117 -24.35 -2.99 6.79
CA LEU A 117 -25.45 -3.79 6.27
C LEU A 117 -24.91 -5.19 5.91
N PRO A 118 -25.34 -6.26 6.61
CA PRO A 118 -24.75 -7.59 6.46
C PRO A 118 -24.86 -8.19 5.04
N CYS A 119 -25.80 -7.72 4.21
CA CYS A 119 -26.04 -8.25 2.86
C CYS A 119 -25.31 -7.49 1.74
N LEU A 120 -24.87 -6.25 1.97
CA LEU A 120 -24.40 -5.35 0.90
C LEU A 120 -22.99 -4.80 1.14
N ASP A 121 -22.57 -4.72 2.41
CA ASP A 121 -21.33 -4.09 2.79
C ASP A 121 -20.28 -5.16 3.14
N THR A 122 -19.16 -5.16 2.41
CA THR A 122 -17.96 -5.91 2.77
C THR A 122 -17.00 -4.98 3.50
N TYR A 123 -16.55 -5.37 4.69
CA TYR A 123 -15.59 -4.58 5.46
C TYR A 123 -14.20 -5.24 5.41
N HIS A 124 -13.17 -4.44 5.15
CA HIS A 124 -11.78 -4.85 5.29
C HIS A 124 -11.14 -4.08 6.45
N LYS A 125 -10.61 -4.84 7.42
CA LYS A 125 -9.87 -4.31 8.55
C LYS A 125 -8.38 -4.29 8.21
N VAL A 126 -7.74 -3.16 8.44
CA VAL A 126 -6.30 -2.99 8.28
C VAL A 126 -5.72 -2.45 9.58
N ASP A 127 -4.71 -3.14 10.11
CA ASP A 127 -3.98 -2.71 11.29
C ASP A 127 -2.89 -1.69 10.89
N LEU A 128 -2.83 -0.57 11.62
CA LEU A 128 -1.83 0.49 11.41
C LEU A 128 -0.55 0.27 12.22
N ARG A 129 -0.53 -0.73 13.11
CA ARG A 129 0.63 -1.02 13.95
C ARG A 129 1.84 -1.45 13.12
N LEU A 130 3.00 -1.38 13.78
CA LEU A 130 4.24 -1.90 13.21
C LEU A 130 4.11 -3.41 12.99
N GLN A 131 4.34 -3.84 11.76
CA GLN A 131 4.34 -5.24 11.36
C GLN A 131 5.74 -5.66 10.92
N THR A 132 6.06 -6.92 11.18
CA THR A 132 7.29 -7.55 10.73
C THR A 132 7.01 -8.40 9.51
N LEU A 133 7.88 -8.28 8.50
CA LEU A 133 7.90 -9.19 7.36
C LEU A 133 9.25 -9.91 7.35
N GLU A 134 9.18 -11.22 7.52
CA GLU A 134 10.32 -12.13 7.32
C GLU A 134 10.47 -12.44 5.83
N ILE A 135 11.72 -12.41 5.37
CA ILE A 135 12.06 -12.63 3.96
C ILE A 135 12.80 -13.95 3.90
N PRO A 136 12.39 -14.90 3.04
CA PRO A 136 13.04 -16.18 2.97
C PRO A 136 14.47 -16.01 2.48
N PHE A 137 15.33 -16.92 2.94
CA PHE A 137 16.74 -16.99 2.57
C PHE A 137 16.89 -17.10 1.05
N HIS A 138 17.85 -16.34 0.51
CA HIS A 138 18.20 -16.41 -0.90
C HIS A 138 19.72 -16.42 -1.08
N GLU A 139 20.16 -17.26 -2.00
CA GLU A 139 21.53 -17.31 -2.48
C GLU A 139 21.81 -16.12 -3.40
N VAL A 140 22.82 -15.33 -3.05
CA VAL A 140 23.25 -14.18 -3.84
C VAL A 140 24.75 -14.28 -4.15
N VAL A 141 25.11 -13.89 -5.37
CA VAL A 141 26.51 -13.77 -5.79
C VAL A 141 26.91 -12.31 -5.66
N THR A 142 27.97 -12.07 -4.88
CA THR A 142 28.54 -10.73 -4.66
C THR A 142 29.46 -10.32 -5.81
N LYS A 143 29.96 -9.09 -5.78
CA LYS A 143 30.91 -8.57 -6.79
C LYS A 143 32.19 -9.41 -6.89
N ASP A 144 32.61 -10.02 -5.79
CA ASP A 144 33.86 -10.80 -5.71
C ASP A 144 33.64 -12.29 -6.04
N MET A 145 32.51 -12.64 -6.68
CA MET A 145 32.13 -14.01 -7.01
C MET A 145 31.98 -14.94 -5.80
N PHE A 146 31.82 -14.38 -4.59
CA PHE A 146 31.48 -15.15 -3.41
C PHE A 146 29.96 -15.38 -3.35
N ILE A 147 29.60 -16.62 -3.05
CA ILE A 147 28.21 -17.07 -2.86
C ILE A 147 27.89 -17.01 -1.38
N MET A 148 26.84 -16.28 -1.02
CA MET A 148 26.36 -16.20 0.36
C MET A 148 24.84 -16.30 0.44
N GLU A 149 24.37 -16.87 1.54
CA GLU A 149 22.96 -16.90 1.92
C GLU A 149 22.71 -15.77 2.91
N ILE A 150 21.63 -15.02 2.72
CA ILE A 150 21.29 -13.88 3.56
C ILE A 150 19.84 -13.98 4.01
N ASP A 151 19.62 -13.66 5.28
CA ASP A 151 18.30 -13.51 5.87
C ASP A 151 18.04 -12.04 6.24
N ALA A 152 16.79 -11.61 6.14
CA ALA A 152 16.42 -10.22 6.43
C ALA A 152 15.00 -10.09 6.98
N ILE A 153 14.84 -9.13 7.90
CA ILE A 153 13.56 -8.76 8.50
C ILE A 153 13.29 -7.28 8.20
N CYS A 154 12.08 -7.01 7.70
CA CYS A 154 11.62 -5.65 7.41
C CYS A 154 10.52 -5.24 8.39
N TYR A 155 10.70 -4.09 9.05
CA TYR A 155 9.72 -3.48 9.92
C TYR A 155 9.03 -2.35 9.17
N TYR A 156 7.72 -2.47 8.99
CA TYR A 156 6.91 -1.51 8.24
C TYR A 156 5.62 -1.19 8.98
N ARG A 157 5.08 0.01 8.74
CA ARG A 157 3.76 0.45 9.23
C ARG A 157 2.94 0.96 8.05
N ILE A 158 1.62 0.84 8.15
CA ILE A 158 0.71 1.33 7.11
C ILE A 158 0.29 2.76 7.48
N GLU A 159 0.55 3.74 6.61
CA GLU A 159 0.12 5.13 6.83
C GLU A 159 -1.26 5.40 6.21
N ASN A 160 -1.53 4.83 5.03
CA ASN A 160 -2.78 5.05 4.29
C ASN A 160 -3.41 3.74 3.83
N ALA A 161 -4.37 3.22 4.61
CA ALA A 161 -5.08 1.97 4.30
C ALA A 161 -5.87 2.02 2.98
N SER A 162 -6.42 3.18 2.61
CA SER A 162 -7.22 3.33 1.38
C SER A 162 -6.36 3.21 0.12
N LEU A 163 -5.18 3.84 0.12
CA LEU A 163 -4.22 3.72 -0.98
C LEU A 163 -3.68 2.29 -1.08
N LEU A 164 -3.40 1.67 0.06
CA LEU A 164 -2.92 0.30 0.15
C LEU A 164 -3.88 -0.70 -0.53
N LEU A 165 -5.17 -0.69 -0.16
CA LEU A 165 -6.15 -1.62 -0.72
C LEU A 165 -6.39 -1.39 -2.22
N SER A 166 -6.29 -0.14 -2.69
CA SER A 166 -6.43 0.16 -4.11
C SER A 166 -5.20 -0.26 -4.94
N SER A 167 -4.02 -0.32 -4.31
CA SER A 167 -2.75 -0.58 -4.98
C SER A 167 -2.36 -2.06 -4.95
N LEU A 168 -2.65 -2.77 -3.85
CA LEU A 168 -2.22 -4.14 -3.64
C LEU A 168 -3.34 -5.04 -3.11
N ALA A 169 -3.51 -6.20 -3.74
CA ALA A 169 -4.35 -7.27 -3.23
C ALA A 169 -3.68 -8.06 -2.09
N ARG A 170 -2.36 -8.33 -2.21
CA ARG A 170 -1.57 -9.10 -1.23
C ARG A 170 -0.29 -8.35 -0.86
N VAL A 171 -0.36 -7.60 0.23
CA VAL A 171 0.72 -6.72 0.70
C VAL A 171 1.99 -7.52 1.05
N SER A 172 1.86 -8.57 1.84
CA SER A 172 2.99 -9.39 2.30
C SER A 172 3.81 -9.96 1.14
N LYS A 173 3.16 -10.55 0.14
CA LYS A 173 3.83 -11.15 -1.03
C LYS A 173 4.52 -10.12 -1.91
N ALA A 174 3.87 -8.99 -2.17
CA ALA A 174 4.47 -7.95 -2.99
C ALA A 174 5.66 -7.29 -2.29
N LEU A 175 5.54 -7.02 -0.98
CA LEU A 175 6.62 -6.47 -0.19
C LEU A 175 7.79 -7.46 -0.08
N GLN A 176 7.50 -8.75 0.11
CA GLN A 176 8.51 -9.82 0.16
C GLN A 176 9.35 -9.87 -1.12
N SER A 177 8.70 -9.88 -2.29
CA SER A 177 9.42 -9.85 -3.58
C SER A 177 10.17 -8.53 -3.81
N LEU A 178 9.61 -7.39 -3.40
CA LEU A 178 10.29 -6.10 -3.51
C LEU A 178 11.56 -6.05 -2.66
N VAL A 179 11.48 -6.47 -1.39
CA VAL A 179 12.64 -6.44 -0.50
C VAL A 179 13.70 -7.43 -0.95
N GLN A 180 13.31 -8.64 -1.31
CA GLN A 180 14.23 -9.64 -1.86
C GLN A 180 15.01 -9.11 -3.09
N ASN A 181 14.30 -8.53 -4.06
CA ASN A 181 14.95 -8.00 -5.27
C ASN A 181 15.85 -6.79 -4.96
N THR A 182 15.42 -5.92 -4.04
CA THR A 182 16.20 -4.74 -3.65
C THR A 182 17.47 -5.14 -2.91
N MET A 183 17.37 -6.09 -1.98
CA MET A 183 18.49 -6.62 -1.21
C MET A 183 19.49 -7.31 -2.15
N LYS A 184 19.02 -8.21 -3.02
CA LYS A 184 19.85 -8.87 -4.04
C LYS A 184 20.58 -7.86 -4.93
N ARG A 185 19.89 -6.80 -5.38
CA ARG A 185 20.50 -5.75 -6.21
C ARG A 185 21.59 -4.99 -5.46
N LEU A 186 21.37 -4.64 -4.19
CA LEU A 186 22.36 -3.91 -3.40
C LEU A 186 23.60 -4.76 -3.13
N LEU A 187 23.42 -6.02 -2.76
CA LEU A 187 24.51 -6.93 -2.43
C LEU A 187 25.34 -7.33 -3.65
N ALA A 188 24.72 -7.46 -4.82
CA ALA A 188 25.43 -7.74 -6.07
C ALA A 188 26.47 -6.66 -6.45
N HIS A 189 26.30 -5.42 -5.97
CA HIS A 189 27.22 -4.32 -6.23
C HIS A 189 28.29 -4.11 -5.15
N ARG A 190 28.24 -4.86 -4.04
CA ARG A 190 29.15 -4.74 -2.90
C ARG A 190 30.12 -5.93 -2.84
N SER A 191 31.31 -5.67 -2.29
CA SER A 191 32.28 -6.70 -1.95
C SER A 191 31.89 -7.40 -0.64
N LEU A 192 32.33 -8.65 -0.43
CA LEU A 192 32.01 -9.39 0.80
C LEU A 192 32.52 -8.65 2.05
N THR A 193 33.73 -8.10 1.97
CA THR A 193 34.37 -7.36 3.05
C THR A 193 33.57 -6.10 3.43
N GLU A 194 33.06 -5.35 2.43
CA GLU A 194 32.16 -4.21 2.68
C GLU A 194 30.88 -4.65 3.39
N ILE A 195 30.29 -5.80 2.99
CA ILE A 195 29.05 -6.30 3.60
C ILE A 195 29.25 -6.61 5.09
N LEU A 196 30.39 -7.21 5.44
CA LEU A 196 30.71 -7.57 6.83
C LEU A 196 31.05 -6.37 7.71
N LEU A 197 31.78 -5.38 7.19
CA LEU A 197 32.19 -4.19 7.94
C LEU A 197 31.06 -3.16 8.06
N ASP A 198 30.36 -2.91 6.95
CA ASP A 198 29.45 -1.79 6.77
C ASP A 198 27.96 -2.19 6.70
N ARG A 199 27.57 -3.25 7.41
CA ARG A 199 26.16 -3.71 7.43
C ARG A 199 25.13 -2.62 7.73
N LYS A 200 25.49 -1.65 8.58
CA LYS A 200 24.61 -0.53 8.96
C LYS A 200 24.35 0.43 7.79
N SER A 201 25.35 0.70 6.95
CA SER A 201 25.18 1.59 5.80
C SER A 201 24.34 0.92 4.73
N ILE A 202 24.56 -0.37 4.48
CA ILE A 202 23.80 -1.16 3.51
C ILE A 202 22.33 -1.29 3.93
N ALA A 203 22.08 -1.51 5.22
CA ALA A 203 20.71 -1.52 5.75
C ALA A 203 20.01 -0.17 5.56
N GLN A 204 20.74 0.95 5.72
CA GLN A 204 20.20 2.28 5.48
C GLN A 204 19.91 2.53 3.99
N ASP A 205 20.82 2.13 3.10
CA ASP A 205 20.63 2.21 1.65
C ASP A 205 19.41 1.38 1.20
N ALA A 206 19.25 0.17 1.75
CA ALA A 206 18.10 -0.68 1.51
C ALA A 206 16.79 -0.03 1.98
N LYS A 207 16.76 0.53 3.19
CA LYS A 207 15.61 1.27 3.70
C LYS A 207 15.21 2.41 2.77
N VAL A 208 16.17 3.23 2.33
CA VAL A 208 15.90 4.38 1.44
C VAL A 208 15.35 3.92 0.09
N ALA A 209 15.94 2.87 -0.49
CA ALA A 209 15.47 2.31 -1.76
C ALA A 209 14.04 1.76 -1.64
N LEU A 210 13.71 1.07 -0.54
CA LEU A 210 12.37 0.53 -0.29
C LEU A 210 11.33 1.60 -0.01
N ASP A 211 11.67 2.60 0.80
CA ASP A 211 10.79 3.71 1.17
C ASP A 211 10.30 4.47 -0.08
N SER A 212 11.19 4.66 -1.07
CA SER A 212 10.84 5.33 -2.33
C SER A 212 9.72 4.66 -3.11
N VAL A 213 9.66 3.32 -3.11
CA VAL A 213 8.62 2.55 -3.81
C VAL A 213 7.39 2.41 -2.93
N THR A 214 7.58 2.06 -1.65
CA THR A 214 6.52 1.76 -0.69
C THR A 214 5.68 2.97 -0.32
N CYS A 215 6.21 4.20 -0.40
CA CYS A 215 5.41 5.40 -0.21
C CYS A 215 4.30 5.56 -1.27
N THR A 216 4.49 5.03 -2.49
CA THR A 216 3.42 5.03 -3.52
C THR A 216 2.24 4.13 -3.12
N TRP A 217 2.51 3.12 -2.30
CA TRP A 217 1.51 2.17 -1.79
C TRP A 217 0.88 2.59 -0.45
N GLY A 218 1.37 3.67 0.16
CA GLY A 218 0.93 4.12 1.49
C GLY A 218 1.52 3.31 2.65
N ILE A 219 2.68 2.67 2.44
CA ILE A 219 3.44 1.94 3.45
C ILE A 219 4.69 2.75 3.81
N LYS A 220 5.03 2.81 5.10
CA LYS A 220 6.27 3.41 5.59
C LYS A 220 7.19 2.35 6.18
N VAL A 221 8.44 2.32 5.73
CA VAL A 221 9.45 1.39 6.25
C VAL A 221 10.22 2.07 7.39
N GLU A 222 10.17 1.47 8.59
CA GLU A 222 10.85 2.01 9.77
C GLU A 222 12.29 1.53 9.86
N ARG A 223 12.52 0.24 9.62
CA ARG A 223 13.84 -0.37 9.74
C ARG A 223 13.92 -1.65 8.91
N THR A 224 15.13 -1.92 8.41
CA THR A 224 15.49 -3.21 7.83
C THR A 224 16.70 -3.75 8.57
N GLU A 225 16.62 -5.01 8.99
CA GLU A 225 17.70 -5.74 9.65
C GLU A 225 18.08 -6.91 8.73
N MET A 226 19.38 -7.15 8.59
CA MET A 226 19.94 -8.24 7.78
C MET A 226 20.97 -8.99 8.61
N TRP A 227 20.96 -10.32 8.48
CA TRP A 227 21.76 -11.26 9.25
C TRP A 227 22.60 -12.13 8.31
#